data_AF-A0A519L8A3-F1
#
_entry.id   AF-A0A519L8A3-F1
#
_cell.length_a   1.000
_cell.length_b   1.000
_cell.length_c   1.000
_cell.angle_alpha   90.00
_cell.angle_beta   90.00
_cell.angle_gamma   90.00
#
_symmetry.space_group_name_H-M   'P 1'
#
loop_
_entity.id
_entity.type
_entity.pdbx_description
1 polymer ?
#
loop_
_entity_poly.entity_id
_entity_poly.type
_entity_poly.pdbx_seq_one_letter_code
_entity_poly.pdbx_strand_id
1 'polypeptide(L)'
;MSAALLSASGCATPEPRQACMAGLTRALTEGGFSGPILCADADASFDLAGRVGEYSVYDYRYRYRPLHGAVDHGGQRILIFRGETYLGQYSASPPPYVSVSVQGSQVSFGAADSKPLDLSNGPPADTVLSGQDVSFFR
;
A
#
# COMPACT_ATOMS: atom_id res chain seq x y z
N MET A 1 -34.01 -5.60 48.36
CA MET A 1 -33.78 -4.98 47.03
C MET A 1 -32.31 -5.15 46.71
N SER A 2 -31.98 -6.16 45.90
CA SER A 2 -30.59 -6.53 45.60
C SER A 2 -30.14 -5.76 44.35
N ALA A 3 -29.06 -4.99 44.48
CA ALA A 3 -28.42 -4.31 43.37
C ALA A 3 -27.53 -5.29 42.60
N ALA A 4 -27.76 -5.41 41.29
CA ALA A 4 -26.92 -6.17 40.39
C ALA A 4 -25.73 -5.31 39.93
N LEU A 5 -24.51 -5.81 40.17
CA LEU A 5 -23.25 -5.26 39.69
C LEU A 5 -23.10 -5.57 38.19
N LEU A 6 -23.11 -4.53 37.35
CA LEU A 6 -22.74 -4.63 35.94
C LEU A 6 -21.22 -4.82 35.83
N SER A 7 -20.80 -6.00 35.38
CA SER A 7 -19.42 -6.25 34.94
C SER A 7 -19.20 -5.62 33.56
N ALA A 8 -18.43 -4.53 33.53
CA ALA A 8 -17.93 -3.96 32.28
C ALA A 8 -16.91 -4.93 31.67
N SER A 9 -17.30 -5.59 30.58
CA SER A 9 -16.37 -6.30 29.72
C SER A 9 -15.47 -5.26 29.06
N GLY A 10 -14.21 -5.20 29.49
CA GLY A 10 -13.20 -4.36 28.86
C GLY A 10 -12.98 -4.82 27.42
N CYS A 11 -13.39 -4.00 26.46
CA CYS A 11 -12.87 -4.08 25.10
C CYS A 11 -11.37 -3.84 25.20
N ALA A 12 -10.58 -4.90 25.13
CA ALA A 12 -9.15 -4.79 24.92
C ALA A 12 -8.95 -4.08 23.57
N THR A 13 -8.53 -2.82 23.61
CA THR A 13 -8.09 -2.09 22.43
C THR A 13 -6.92 -2.87 21.84
N PRO A 14 -6.99 -3.32 20.57
CA PRO A 14 -5.85 -4.00 19.96
C PRO A 14 -4.62 -3.11 20.07
N GLU A 15 -3.50 -3.67 20.53
CA GLU A 15 -2.23 -2.92 20.52
C GLU A 15 -1.94 -2.44 19.09
N PRO A 16 -1.50 -1.17 18.92
CA PRO A 16 -1.34 -0.54 17.61
C PRO A 16 -0.31 -1.21 16.70
N ARG A 17 0.46 -2.19 17.20
CA ARG A 17 1.42 -2.98 16.42
C ARG A 17 0.78 -4.03 15.51
N GLN A 18 -0.49 -4.43 15.74
CA GLN A 18 -1.17 -5.44 14.92
C GLN A 18 -1.85 -4.88 13.65
N ALA A 19 -1.87 -3.56 13.44
CA ALA A 19 -2.51 -2.93 12.27
C ALA A 19 -1.55 -2.61 11.11
N CYS A 20 -0.28 -3.04 11.18
CA CYS A 20 0.66 -2.81 10.09
C CYS A 20 0.21 -3.48 8.79
N MET A 21 0.26 -2.73 7.69
CA MET A 21 -0.18 -3.17 6.36
C MET A 21 -1.60 -3.76 6.36
N ALA A 22 -2.48 -3.32 7.27
CA ALA A 22 -3.83 -3.86 7.44
C ALA A 22 -3.87 -5.41 7.59
N GLY A 23 -2.86 -6.01 8.21
CA GLY A 23 -2.76 -7.47 8.37
C GLY A 23 -2.22 -8.22 7.14
N LEU A 24 -1.88 -7.52 6.05
CA LEU A 24 -1.38 -8.11 4.80
C LEU A 24 0.14 -8.40 4.80
N THR A 25 0.83 -8.18 5.92
CA THR A 25 2.29 -8.42 6.04
C THR A 25 2.68 -9.85 5.63
N ARG A 26 1.87 -10.84 6.05
CA ARG A 26 2.10 -12.25 5.69
C ARG A 26 2.01 -12.46 4.18
N ALA A 27 0.95 -11.96 3.56
CA ALA A 27 0.73 -12.06 2.12
C ALA A 27 1.84 -11.38 1.30
N LEU A 28 2.32 -10.23 1.75
CA LEU A 28 3.46 -9.55 1.13
C LEU A 28 4.73 -10.40 1.20
N THR A 29 5.02 -10.94 2.39
CA THR A 29 6.25 -11.74 2.62
C THR A 29 6.22 -13.05 1.82
N GLU A 30 5.11 -13.80 1.88
CA GLU A 30 4.95 -15.06 1.15
C GLU A 30 4.87 -14.84 -0.37
N GLY A 31 4.31 -13.71 -0.80
CA GLY A 31 4.20 -13.34 -2.22
C GLY A 31 5.48 -12.73 -2.81
N GLY A 32 6.56 -12.58 -2.02
CA GLY A 32 7.86 -12.13 -2.49
C GLY A 32 8.01 -10.62 -2.63
N PHE A 33 7.24 -9.81 -1.89
CA PHE A 33 7.35 -8.36 -1.88
C PHE A 33 8.79 -7.89 -1.69
N SER A 34 9.28 -7.10 -2.65
CA SER A 34 10.59 -6.47 -2.62
C SER A 34 10.51 -5.01 -2.19
N GLY A 35 10.77 -4.75 -0.90
CA GLY A 35 10.81 -3.42 -0.32
C GLY A 35 10.87 -3.44 1.20
N PRO A 36 11.14 -2.28 1.84
CA PRO A 36 11.08 -2.21 3.30
C PRO A 36 9.62 -2.24 3.76
N ILE A 37 9.31 -3.06 4.78
CA ILE A 37 8.04 -3.05 5.50
C ILE A 37 8.24 -2.20 6.76
N LEU A 38 7.81 -0.94 6.72
CA LEU A 38 8.04 0.03 7.80
C LEU A 38 6.79 0.20 8.67
N CYS A 39 6.57 -0.75 9.57
CA CYS A 39 5.37 -0.76 10.45
C CYS A 39 5.39 0.29 11.57
N ALA A 40 6.58 0.72 12.00
CA ALA A 40 6.76 1.59 13.15
C ALA A 40 7.18 3.01 12.76
N ASP A 41 7.31 3.28 11.45
CA ASP A 41 7.77 4.57 10.95
C ASP A 41 6.57 5.49 10.69
N ALA A 42 6.60 6.69 11.26
CA ALA A 42 5.56 7.70 11.06
C ALA A 42 5.57 8.27 9.64
N ASP A 43 6.69 8.14 8.92
CA ASP A 43 6.84 8.59 7.54
C ASP A 43 6.50 7.47 6.51
N ALA A 44 5.83 6.40 6.94
CA ALA A 44 5.28 5.36 6.08
C ALA A 44 3.74 5.35 6.09
N SER A 45 3.11 5.21 4.92
CA SER A 45 1.66 5.06 4.76
C SER A 45 1.34 3.83 3.90
N PHE A 46 0.27 3.14 4.25
CA PHE A 46 -0.24 1.99 3.50
C PHE A 46 -1.75 2.14 3.33
N ASP A 47 -2.14 2.73 2.21
CA ASP A 47 -3.50 3.22 2.01
C ASP A 47 -4.19 2.41 0.91
N LEU A 48 -5.43 1.96 1.15
CA LEU A 48 -6.24 1.37 0.09
C LEU A 48 -6.70 2.48 -0.87
N ALA A 49 -6.13 2.51 -2.07
CA ALA A 49 -6.52 3.47 -3.11
C ALA A 49 -7.88 3.13 -3.72
N GLY A 50 -8.25 1.85 -3.75
CA GLY A 50 -9.56 1.39 -4.20
C GLY A 50 -9.55 -0.07 -4.65
N ARG A 51 -10.65 -0.49 -5.28
CA ARG A 51 -10.82 -1.85 -5.81
C ARG A 51 -11.30 -1.82 -7.26
N VAL A 52 -10.75 -2.69 -8.08
CA VAL A 52 -11.14 -2.90 -9.48
C VAL A 52 -11.46 -4.38 -9.66
N GLY A 53 -12.75 -4.72 -9.80
CA GLY A 53 -13.17 -6.12 -9.84
C GLY A 53 -12.72 -6.89 -8.59
N GLU A 54 -11.95 -7.95 -8.78
CA GLU A 54 -11.36 -8.76 -7.69
C GLU A 54 -10.05 -8.19 -7.11
N TYR A 55 -9.53 -7.12 -7.70
CA TYR A 55 -8.24 -6.56 -7.32
C TYR A 55 -8.40 -5.47 -6.26
N SER A 56 -7.54 -5.50 -5.23
CA SER A 56 -7.34 -4.39 -4.31
C SER A 56 -6.03 -3.68 -4.62
N VAL A 57 -6.07 -2.36 -4.71
CA VAL A 57 -4.93 -1.52 -5.08
C VAL A 57 -4.52 -0.70 -3.87
N TYR A 58 -3.30 -0.90 -3.39
CA TYR A 58 -2.75 -0.16 -2.26
C TYR A 58 -1.66 0.80 -2.73
N ASP A 59 -1.69 2.02 -2.19
CA ASP A 59 -0.63 3.01 -2.29
C ASP A 59 0.24 2.91 -1.03
N TYR A 60 1.43 2.34 -1.18
CA TYR A 60 2.41 2.23 -0.10
C TYR A 60 3.51 3.27 -0.30
N ARG A 61 3.62 4.23 0.62
CA ARG A 61 4.64 5.29 0.58
C ARG A 61 5.52 5.18 1.80
N TYR A 62 6.80 5.44 1.63
CA TYR A 62 7.73 5.43 2.75
C TYR A 62 8.87 6.42 2.53
N ARG A 63 9.37 6.96 3.64
CA ARG A 63 10.64 7.69 3.71
C ARG A 63 11.51 7.14 4.82
N TYR A 64 12.80 7.25 4.63
CA TYR A 64 13.85 6.89 5.58
C TYR A 64 14.73 8.13 5.76
N ARG A 65 14.70 8.67 6.98
CA ARG A 65 15.53 9.81 7.39
C ARG A 65 16.64 9.33 8.34
N PRO A 66 17.87 9.13 7.86
CA PRO A 66 18.96 8.71 8.73
C PRO A 66 19.35 9.81 9.74
N LEU A 67 19.68 9.40 10.97
CA LEU A 67 19.88 10.28 12.14
C LEU A 67 21.07 11.27 12.08
N HIS A 68 21.86 11.29 11.00
CA HIS A 68 23.11 12.06 10.93
C HIS A 68 23.34 12.80 9.61
N GLY A 69 22.27 13.34 8.99
CA GLY A 69 22.40 14.15 7.77
C GLY A 69 22.79 13.36 6.52
N ALA A 70 22.63 12.04 6.54
CA ALA A 70 22.70 11.22 5.34
C ALA A 70 21.47 11.43 4.44
N VAL A 71 21.54 10.94 3.21
CA VAL A 71 20.53 11.19 2.17
C VAL A 71 19.18 10.58 2.56
N ASP A 72 18.12 11.38 2.47
CA ASP A 72 16.75 10.90 2.61
C ASP A 72 16.45 9.90 1.50
N HIS A 73 16.14 8.67 1.88
CA HIS A 73 15.67 7.65 0.96
C HIS A 73 14.15 7.57 1.05
N GLY A 74 13.49 7.21 -0.03
CA GLY A 74 12.05 7.03 -0.01
C GLY A 74 11.58 6.40 -1.29
N GLY A 75 10.36 5.90 -1.25
CA GLY A 75 9.74 5.29 -2.40
C GLY A 75 8.24 5.26 -2.28
N GLN A 76 7.61 5.03 -3.42
CA GLN A 76 6.22 4.67 -3.52
C GLN A 76 6.13 3.31 -4.21
N ARG A 77 5.19 2.48 -3.76
CA ARG A 77 4.82 1.21 -4.38
C ARG A 77 3.32 1.19 -4.58
N ILE A 78 2.89 0.83 -5.79
CA ILE A 78 1.50 0.51 -6.06
C ILE A 78 1.38 -1.01 -5.98
N LEU A 79 0.79 -1.52 -4.90
CA LEU A 79 0.69 -2.95 -4.65
C LEU A 79 -0.65 -3.48 -5.15
N ILE A 80 -0.61 -4.60 -5.86
CA ILE A 80 -1.82 -5.24 -6.38
C ILE A 80 -2.05 -6.56 -5.65
N PHE A 81 -3.26 -6.70 -5.10
CA PHE A 81 -3.73 -7.91 -4.46
C PHE A 81 -4.95 -8.46 -5.19
N ARG A 82 -5.15 -9.77 -5.12
CA ARG A 82 -6.42 -10.45 -5.45
C ARG A 82 -6.87 -11.21 -4.20
N GLY A 83 -7.95 -10.75 -3.57
CA GLY A 83 -8.28 -11.18 -2.20
C GLY A 83 -7.12 -10.89 -1.23
N GLU A 84 -6.66 -11.92 -0.52
CA GLU A 84 -5.49 -11.86 0.36
C GLU A 84 -4.17 -12.18 -0.34
N THR A 85 -4.19 -12.51 -1.64
CA THR A 85 -2.97 -12.88 -2.37
C THR A 85 -2.30 -11.64 -2.96
N TYR A 86 -1.04 -11.39 -2.57
CA TYR A 86 -0.19 -10.40 -3.22
C TYR A 86 0.22 -10.88 -4.62
N LEU A 87 -0.02 -10.06 -5.65
CA LEU A 87 0.31 -10.40 -7.03
C LEU A 87 1.64 -9.79 -7.50
N GLY A 88 1.97 -8.60 -6.99
CA GLY A 88 3.15 -7.83 -7.37
C GLY A 88 2.96 -6.32 -7.15
N GLN A 89 3.88 -5.54 -7.69
CA GLN A 89 3.96 -4.10 -7.50
C GLN A 89 4.51 -3.33 -8.71
N TYR A 90 4.17 -2.05 -8.75
CA TYR A 90 4.92 -1.04 -9.51
C TYR A 90 5.72 -0.17 -8.54
N SER A 91 6.92 0.25 -8.95
CA SER A 91 7.78 1.12 -8.15
C SER A 91 7.87 2.50 -8.77
N ALA A 92 7.50 3.52 -7.99
CA ALA A 92 7.79 4.92 -8.30
C ALA A 92 8.88 5.41 -7.33
N SER A 93 10.11 5.52 -7.84
CA SER A 93 11.27 5.96 -7.07
C SER A 93 12.36 6.51 -8.00
N PRO A 94 13.07 7.58 -7.61
CA PRO A 94 12.84 8.41 -6.40
C PRO A 94 11.55 9.26 -6.53
N PRO A 95 11.12 9.98 -5.47
CA PRO A 95 10.04 10.96 -5.57
C PRO A 95 10.19 11.89 -6.79
N PRO A 96 9.09 12.41 -7.35
CA PRO A 96 7.82 12.72 -6.67
C PRO A 96 6.86 11.53 -6.55
N TYR A 97 6.10 11.51 -5.45
CA TYR A 97 4.97 10.60 -5.31
C TYR A 97 3.79 11.08 -6.15
N VAL A 98 3.09 10.14 -6.75
CA VAL A 98 1.83 10.40 -7.48
C VAL A 98 0.65 9.99 -6.62
N SER A 99 -0.44 10.75 -6.64
CA SER A 99 -1.68 10.25 -6.04
C SER A 99 -2.19 9.05 -6.82
N VAL A 100 -2.57 7.98 -6.13
CA VAL A 100 -3.21 6.81 -6.74
C VAL A 100 -4.69 6.84 -6.39
N SER A 101 -5.56 6.63 -7.38
CA SER A 101 -7.01 6.55 -7.18
C SER A 101 -7.61 5.50 -8.10
N VAL A 102 -8.74 4.93 -7.73
CA VAL A 102 -9.52 4.08 -8.63
C VAL A 102 -10.72 4.87 -9.17
N GLN A 103 -10.88 4.87 -10.49
CA GLN A 103 -12.00 5.52 -11.19
C GLN A 103 -12.68 4.49 -12.10
N GLY A 104 -13.84 4.01 -11.68
CA GLY A 104 -14.54 2.94 -12.38
C GLY A 104 -13.71 1.65 -12.41
N SER A 105 -13.32 1.21 -13.60
CA SER A 105 -12.52 -0.01 -13.82
C SER A 105 -11.02 0.25 -13.99
N GLN A 106 -10.55 1.48 -13.76
CA GLN A 106 -9.15 1.86 -13.99
C GLN A 106 -8.50 2.43 -12.73
N VAL A 107 -7.19 2.23 -12.62
CA VAL A 107 -6.36 2.94 -11.64
C VAL A 107 -5.77 4.18 -12.31
N SER A 108 -6.05 5.35 -11.76
CA SER A 108 -5.60 6.64 -12.27
C SER A 108 -4.53 7.24 -11.35
N PHE A 109 -3.57 7.94 -11.96
CA PHE A 109 -2.47 8.60 -11.26
C PHE A 109 -2.58 10.12 -11.40
N GLY A 110 -2.24 10.86 -10.35
CA GLY A 110 -2.34 12.33 -10.31
C GLY A 110 -1.24 13.08 -11.05
N ALA A 111 -0.51 12.44 -11.97
CA ALA A 111 0.53 13.07 -12.78
C ALA A 111 0.12 13.04 -14.25
N ALA A 112 0.23 14.18 -14.94
CA ALA A 112 -0.27 14.41 -16.30
C ALA A 112 0.25 13.39 -17.32
N ASP A 113 1.51 12.97 -17.17
CA ASP A 113 2.18 12.05 -18.09
C ASP A 113 2.05 10.58 -17.67
N SER A 114 1.07 10.24 -16.82
CA SER A 114 0.83 8.85 -16.41
C SER A 114 -0.24 8.19 -17.25
N LYS A 115 -0.06 6.91 -17.55
CA LYS A 115 -1.09 6.07 -18.18
C LYS A 115 -1.89 5.36 -17.09
N PRO A 116 -3.24 5.36 -17.14
CA PRO A 116 -4.03 4.59 -16.20
C PRO A 116 -3.76 3.09 -16.35
N LEU A 117 -3.85 2.34 -15.24
CA LEU A 117 -3.80 0.88 -15.29
C LEU A 117 -5.19 0.34 -15.60
N ASP A 118 -5.29 -0.44 -16.67
CA ASP A 118 -6.44 -1.31 -16.92
C ASP A 118 -6.16 -2.69 -16.33
N LEU A 119 -6.95 -3.09 -15.33
CA LEU A 119 -6.81 -4.38 -14.65
C LEU A 119 -7.82 -5.43 -15.16
N SER A 120 -8.56 -5.15 -16.24
CA SER A 120 -9.59 -6.06 -16.78
C SER A 120 -9.04 -7.44 -17.16
N ASN A 121 -7.78 -7.49 -17.60
CA ASN A 121 -7.06 -8.73 -17.96
C ASN A 121 -5.92 -9.05 -16.97
N GLY A 122 -5.98 -8.51 -15.76
CA GLY A 122 -4.91 -8.57 -14.77
C GLY A 122 -3.93 -7.39 -14.83
N PRO A 123 -2.95 -7.33 -13.90
CA PRO A 123 -1.97 -6.25 -13.88
C PRO A 123 -1.11 -6.26 -15.14
N PRO A 124 -1.03 -5.16 -15.91
CA PRO A 124 -0.16 -5.10 -17.08
C PRO A 124 1.31 -5.20 -16.67
N ALA A 125 2.13 -5.83 -17.52
CA ALA A 125 3.56 -6.05 -17.23
C ALA A 125 4.36 -4.73 -17.14
N ASP A 126 3.87 -3.68 -17.78
CA ASP A 126 4.46 -2.35 -17.80
C ASP A 126 3.36 -1.26 -17.80
N THR A 127 3.75 -0.05 -17.39
CA THR A 127 2.94 1.16 -17.55
C THR A 127 3.85 2.39 -17.56
N VAL A 128 3.25 3.58 -17.71
CA VAL A 128 3.93 4.86 -17.57
C VAL A 128 3.44 5.57 -16.31
N LEU A 129 4.36 5.93 -15.40
CA LEU A 129 4.10 6.75 -14.21
C LEU A 129 4.96 8.01 -14.28
N SER A 130 4.32 9.18 -14.25
CA SER A 130 5.03 10.47 -14.34
C SER A 130 6.01 10.55 -15.53
N GLY A 131 5.60 10.03 -16.69
CA GLY A 131 6.44 10.01 -17.89
C GLY A 131 7.57 8.97 -17.89
N GLN A 132 7.65 8.10 -16.89
CA GLN A 132 8.64 7.03 -16.81
C GLN A 132 8.00 5.66 -17.01
N ASP A 133 8.63 4.82 -17.85
CA ASP A 133 8.26 3.41 -17.95
C ASP A 133 8.59 2.69 -16.65
N VAL A 134 7.61 2.00 -16.08
CA VAL A 134 7.76 1.17 -14.90
C VAL A 134 7.24 -0.22 -15.18
N SER A 135 7.95 -1.23 -14.69
CA SER A 135 7.54 -2.63 -14.81
C SER A 135 6.76 -3.08 -13.58
N PHE A 136 5.87 -4.04 -13.80
CA PHE A 136 5.26 -4.84 -12.75
C PHE A 136 6.20 -5.98 -12.37
N PHE A 137 6.46 -6.15 -11.08
CA PHE A 137 7.34 -7.19 -10.58
C PHE A 137 6.91 -7.68 -9.20
N ARG A 138 7.56 -8.75 -8.73
CA ARG A 138 7.47 -9.26 -7.37
C ARG A 138 8.77 -8.92 -6.67
#